data_AF-A0A399P3S6-F1
#
_entry.id   AF-A0A399P3S6-F1
#
_cell.length_a   1.000
_cell.length_b   1.000
_cell.length_c   1.000
_cell.angle_alpha   90.00
_cell.angle_beta   90.00
_cell.angle_gamma   90.00
#
_symmetry.space_group_name_H-M   'P 1'
#
loop_
_entity.id
_entity.type
_entity.pdbx_description
1 polymer ?
#
loop_
_entity_poly.entity_id
_entity_poly.type
_entity_poly.pdbx_seq_one_letter_code
_entity_poly.pdbx_strand_id
1 'polypeptide(L)' 'MTAERPPEPPRGAQRDSGDAWVEGPDGQRFWGAFGAAGLLVHDPDRGVLLQHRV' A
#
# COMPACT_ATOMS: atom_id res chain seq x y z
N MET A 1 -23.61 1.65 -22.39
CA MET A 1 -22.21 2.05 -22.63
C MET A 1 -21.34 1.18 -21.74
N THR A 2 -20.83 0.06 -22.25
CA THR A 2 -19.87 -0.78 -21.52
C THR A 2 -18.53 -0.05 -21.52
N ALA A 3 -18.09 0.44 -20.37
CA ALA A 3 -16.74 0.98 -20.25
C ALA A 3 -15.75 -0.14 -20.57
N GLU A 4 -14.89 0.10 -21.57
CA GLU A 4 -13.81 -0.82 -21.92
C GLU A 4 -12.89 -0.98 -20.70
N ARG A 5 -12.60 -2.22 -20.32
CA ARG A 5 -11.74 -2.50 -19.15
C ARG A 5 -10.32 -2.03 -19.49
N PRO A 6 -9.65 -1.25 -18.63
CA PRO A 6 -8.26 -0.90 -18.84
C PRO A 6 -7.39 -2.15 -18.98
N PRO A 7 -6.31 -2.09 -19.79
CA PRO A 7 -5.47 -3.24 -20.05
C PRO A 7 -4.91 -3.79 -18.75
N GLU A 8 -4.89 -5.13 -18.63
CA GLU A 8 -4.30 -5.78 -17.46
C GLU A 8 -2.81 -5.42 -17.39
N PRO A 9 -2.31 -5.03 -16.20
CA PRO A 9 -0.89 -4.75 -16.04
C PRO A 9 -0.07 -6.01 -16.36
N PRO A 10 1.17 -5.85 -16.88
CA PRO A 10 2.03 -6.97 -17.24
C PRO A 10 2.19 -7.94 -16.06
N ARG A 11 1.82 -9.20 -16.26
CA ARG A 11 2.05 -10.26 -15.28
C ARG A 11 3.56 -10.50 -15.17
N GLY A 12 4.13 -10.28 -13.98
CA GLY A 12 5.53 -10.61 -13.68
C GLY A 12 6.52 -9.44 -13.62
N ALA A 13 6.08 -8.19 -13.82
CA ALA A 13 6.91 -7.06 -13.41
C ALA A 13 7.01 -7.08 -11.89
N GLN A 14 8.20 -7.36 -11.35
CA GLN A 14 8.46 -7.22 -9.92
C GLN A 14 8.20 -5.76 -9.56
N ARG A 15 7.07 -5.51 -8.90
CA ARG A 15 6.79 -4.18 -8.39
C ARG A 15 7.84 -3.88 -7.33
N ASP A 16 8.42 -2.69 -7.42
CA ASP A 16 9.23 -2.15 -6.33
C ASP A 16 8.37 -2.19 -5.04
N SER A 17 8.95 -2.70 -3.96
CA SER A 17 8.26 -2.82 -2.66
C SER A 17 7.84 -1.45 -2.13
N GLY A 18 8.59 -0.40 -2.50
CA GLY A 18 8.43 0.94 -1.93
C GLY A 18 8.97 1.05 -0.50
N ASP A 19 9.67 0.02 0.01
CA ASP A 19 10.37 -0.01 1.30
C ASP A 19 11.63 0.86 1.26
N ALA A 20 11.42 2.17 1.13
CA ALA A 20 12.49 3.14 1.05
C ALA A 20 12.11 4.45 1.74
N TRP A 21 13.13 5.25 2.05
CA TRP A 21 12.99 6.63 2.48
C TRP A 21 12.79 7.56 1.28
N VAL A 22 11.94 8.58 1.43
CA VAL A 22 11.84 9.72 0.51
C VAL A 22 12.05 11.03 1.28
N GLU A 23 12.62 12.02 0.61
CA GLU A 23 12.93 13.33 1.18
C GLU A 23 11.98 14.40 0.61
N GLY A 24 11.39 15.19 1.49
CA GLY A 24 10.53 16.33 1.13
C GLY A 24 11.34 17.56 0.71
N PRO A 25 10.70 18.59 0.13
CA PRO A 25 11.37 19.83 -0.27
C PRO A 25 12.06 20.60 0.87
N ASP A 26 11.72 20.28 2.12
CA ASP A 26 12.27 20.84 3.35
C ASP A 26 13.32 19.94 4.03
N GLY A 27 13.72 18.84 3.38
CA GLY A 27 14.69 17.88 3.90
C GLY A 27 14.11 16.84 4.88
N GLN A 28 12.80 16.87 5.15
CA GLN A 28 12.18 15.86 6.03
C GLN A 28 12.14 14.49 5.34
N ARG A 29 12.36 13.43 6.11
CA ARG A 29 12.38 12.04 5.60
C ARG A 29 11.11 11.28 5.99
N PHE A 30 10.51 10.62 5.01
CA PHE A 30 9.31 9.79 5.18
C PHE A 30 9.58 8.36 4.71
N TRP A 31 9.06 7.37 5.42
CA TRP A 31 9.17 5.95 5.03
C TRP A 31 7.98 5.55 4.15
N GLY A 32 8.25 4.79 3.09
CA GLY A 32 7.26 4.35 2.12
C GLY A 32 7.25 5.24 0.88
N ALA A 33 8.01 4.85 -0.15
CA ALA A 33 8.27 5.68 -1.33
C ALA A 33 7.01 6.08 -2.10
N PHE A 34 5.97 5.27 -2.01
CA PHE A 34 4.70 5.48 -2.70
C PHE A 34 3.55 5.84 -1.73
N GLY A 35 3.88 6.15 -0.47
CA GLY A 35 2.91 6.29 0.60
C GLY A 35 2.30 4.94 1.03
N ALA A 36 1.44 4.97 2.04
CA ALA A 36 0.75 3.80 2.54
C ALA A 36 -0.70 4.12 2.88
N ALA A 37 -1.57 3.14 2.69
CA ALA A 37 -2.94 3.14 3.20
C ALA A 37 -3.17 1.82 3.97
N GLY A 38 -3.93 1.89 5.05
CA GLY A 38 -4.24 0.74 5.90
C GLY A 38 -5.68 0.74 6.36
N LEU A 39 -6.19 -0.45 6.72
CA LEU A 39 -7.51 -0.64 7.31
C LEU A 39 -7.34 -1.03 8.78
N LEU A 40 -8.12 -0.39 9.66
CA LEU A 40 -8.29 -0.82 11.04
C LEU A 40 -9.67 -1.44 11.20
N VAL A 41 -9.72 -2.73 11.51
CA VAL A 41 -10.96 -3.43 11.84
C VAL A 41 -10.96 -3.74 13.32
N HIS A 42 -11.95 -3.19 14.03
CA HIS A 42 -12.13 -3.37 15.46
C HIS A 42 -13.52 -3.92 15.73
N ASP A 43 -13.57 -5.04 16.45
CA ASP A 43 -14.76 -5.63 17.02
C ASP A 43 -14.68 -5.49 18.56
N PRO A 44 -15.71 -4.95 19.25
CA PRO A 44 -15.64 -4.71 20.69
C PRO A 44 -15.39 -5.97 21.54
N ASP A 45 -15.82 -7.15 21.07
CA ASP A 45 -15.73 -8.40 21.82
C ASP A 45 -14.48 -9.21 21.43
N ARG A 46 -14.03 -9.10 20.17
CA ARG A 46 -12.94 -9.91 19.59
C ARG A 46 -11.63 -9.14 19.43
N GLY A 47 -11.64 -7.82 19.55
CA GLY A 47 -10.48 -6.96 19.44
C GLY A 47 -10.14 -6.53 18.01
N VAL A 48 -8.85 -6.23 17.79
CA VAL A 48 -8.34 -5.75 16.49
C VAL A 48 -7.87 -6.90 15.63
N LEU A 49 -8.31 -6.94 14.38
CA LEU A 49 -7.84 -7.91 13.39
C LEU A 49 -6.42 -7.56 12.92
N LEU A 50 -5.47 -8.48 13.09
CA LEU A 50 -4.09 -8.33 12.62
C LEU A 50 -3.82 -9.19 11.39
N GLN A 51 -3.05 -8.67 10.44
CA GLN A 51 -2.56 -9.44 9.31
C GLN A 51 -1.37 -10.31 9.75
N HIS A 52 -1.48 -11.63 9.60
CA HIS A 52 -0.32 -12.51 9.70
C HIS A 52 0.52 -12.41 8.41
N ARG A 53 1.79 -12.02 8.55
CA ARG A 53 2.78 -12.00 7.46
C ARG A 53 3.81 -13.10 7.71
N VAL A 54 4.17 -13.85 6.67
CA VAL A 54 5.18 -14.92 6.69
C VAL A 54 6.48 -14.46 6.05
#